data_AF-A0A2M8P715-F1
#
_entry.id   AF-A0A2M8P715-F1
#
_cell.length_a   1.000
_cell.length_b   1.000
_cell.length_c   1.000
_cell.angle_alpha   90.00
_cell.angle_beta   90.00
_cell.angle_gamma   90.00
#
_symmetry.space_group_name_H-M   'P 1'
#
loop_
_entity.id
_entity.type
_entity.pdbx_description
1 polymer ?
#
loop_
_entity_poly.entity_id
_entity_poly.type
_entity_poly.pdbx_seq_one_letter_code
_entity_poly.pdbx_strand_id
1 'polypeptide(L)'
;VSEPYIEMTLRMMAQFGVIVDKKDYRNYRVCAGQRYRAQRYVIEPDASNATYFFAAAALIGGRVRVPYLSADSLQGDARFVDVLERMGCQVERAANYLEV
;
A
#
# COMPACT_ATOMS: atom_id res chain seq x y z
N VAL A 1 -4.07 -10.02 13.85
CA VAL A 1 -3.89 -8.70 13.20
C VAL A 1 -2.82 -8.87 12.13
N SER A 2 -3.06 -8.37 10.92
CA SER A 2 -2.15 -8.56 9.77
C SER A 2 -0.97 -7.57 9.86
N GLU A 3 0.26 -8.09 9.71
CA GLU A 3 1.52 -7.35 9.73
C GLU A 3 1.53 -6.13 8.78
N PRO A 4 1.02 -6.20 7.54
CA PRO A 4 0.87 -5.06 6.64
C PRO A 4 0.18 -3.84 7.26
N TYR A 5 -0.87 -4.02 8.06
CA TYR A 5 -1.58 -2.89 8.67
C TYR A 5 -0.76 -2.22 9.78
N ILE A 6 0.05 -3.01 10.50
CA ILE A 6 0.98 -2.47 11.48
C ILE A 6 2.05 -1.66 10.74
N GLU A 7 2.67 -2.21 9.70
CA GLU A 7 3.69 -1.51 8.91
C GLU A 7 3.15 -0.21 8.30
N MET A 8 1.92 -0.23 7.75
CA MET A 8 1.23 0.98 7.28
C MET A 8 1.09 2.03 8.39
N THR A 9 0.70 1.61 9.60
CA THR A 9 0.59 2.51 10.76
C THR A 9 1.95 3.12 11.12
N LEU A 10 3.01 2.31 11.19
CA LEU A 10 4.36 2.78 11.53
C LEU A 10 4.91 3.78 10.51
N ARG A 11 4.71 3.51 9.22
CA ARG A 11 5.13 4.42 8.13
C ARG A 11 4.36 5.72 8.15
N MET A 12 3.05 5.67 8.36
CA MET A 12 2.22 6.86 8.50
C MET A 12 2.64 7.69 9.73
N MET A 13 2.91 7.04 10.87
CA MET A 13 3.45 7.74 12.05
C MET A 13 4.77 8.45 11.73
N ALA A 14 5.68 7.78 11.01
CA ALA A 14 6.97 8.34 10.63
C ALA A 14 6.83 9.53 9.68
N GLN A 15 5.93 9.47 8.70
CA GLN A 15 5.62 10.59 7.80
C GLN A 15 5.13 11.82 8.58
N PHE A 16 4.41 11.62 9.68
CA PHE A 16 3.95 12.70 10.58
C PHE A 16 4.96 13.04 11.69
N GLY A 17 6.18 12.51 11.64
CA GLY A 17 7.29 12.90 12.52
C GLY A 17 7.44 12.08 13.81
N VAL A 18 6.78 10.93 13.92
CA VAL A 18 6.91 10.01 15.05
C VAL A 18 7.49 8.68 14.58
N ILE A 19 8.70 8.37 15.05
CA ILE A 19 9.37 7.10 14.74
C ILE A 19 9.09 6.12 15.89
N VAL A 20 8.77 4.88 15.52
CA VAL A 20 8.52 3.78 16.44
C VAL A 20 9.67 2.78 16.34
N ASP A 21 10.25 2.45 17.48
CA ASP A 21 11.26 1.38 17.57
C ASP A 21 10.54 0.03 17.55
N LYS A 22 10.70 -0.69 16.44
CA LYS A 22 10.19 -2.04 16.23
C LYS A 22 11.26 -3.04 16.68
N LYS A 23 11.14 -3.52 17.92
CA LYS A 23 12.08 -4.52 18.47
C LYS A 23 11.87 -5.89 17.88
N ASP A 24 10.60 -6.28 17.74
CA ASP A 24 10.16 -7.52 17.13
C ASP A 24 8.72 -7.35 16.61
N TYR A 25 8.09 -8.42 16.12
CA TYR A 25 6.72 -8.37 15.59
C TYR A 25 5.61 -8.21 16.64
N ARG A 26 5.95 -8.29 17.93
CA ARG A 26 5.03 -8.25 19.06
C ARG A 26 5.21 -7.00 19.93
N ASN A 27 6.37 -6.36 19.87
CA ASN A 27 6.77 -5.26 20.75
C ASN A 27 7.18 -4.02 19.95
N TYR A 28 6.44 -2.94 20.17
CA TYR A 28 6.65 -1.64 19.52
C TYR A 28 6.83 -0.57 20.60
N ARG A 29 7.86 0.26 20.49
CA ARG A 29 8.16 1.30 21.46
C ARG A 29 8.08 2.69 20.81
N VAL A 30 7.21 3.53 21.35
CA VAL A 30 7.13 4.95 20.98
C VAL A 30 7.87 5.77 22.03
N CYS A 31 8.96 6.44 21.64
CA CYS A 31 9.70 7.31 22.56
C CYS A 31 8.91 8.57 22.89
N ALA A 32 8.88 8.93 24.18
CA ALA A 32 8.23 10.14 24.66
C ALA A 32 8.93 11.41 24.13
N GLY A 33 8.18 12.53 24.07
CA GLY A 33 8.70 13.83 23.62
C GLY A 33 8.61 14.08 22.11
N GLN A 34 8.31 13.05 21.31
CA GLN A 34 7.98 13.23 19.88
C GLN A 34 6.62 13.93 19.72
N ARG A 35 6.45 14.64 18.61
CA ARG A 35 5.20 15.35 18.28
C ARG A 35 4.83 15.13 16.83
N TYR A 36 3.56 14.85 16.59
CA TYR A 36 3.04 14.82 15.23
C TYR A 36 3.05 16.21 14.60
N ARG A 37 3.36 16.27 13.32
CA ARG A 37 3.34 17.48 12.51
C ARG A 37 2.15 17.43 11.55
N ALA A 38 1.31 18.46 11.61
CA ALA A 38 0.25 18.62 10.63
C ALA A 38 0.84 18.83 9.24
N GLN A 39 0.27 18.15 8.24
CA GLN A 39 0.66 18.27 6.85
C GLN A 39 -0.53 17.97 5.95
N ARG A 40 -0.46 18.39 4.69
CA ARG A 40 -1.37 17.88 3.66
C ARG A 40 -0.95 16.46 3.34
N TYR A 41 -1.92 15.56 3.31
CA TYR A 41 -1.68 14.14 3.08
C TYR A 41 -2.66 13.64 2.04
N VAL A 42 -2.15 12.99 1.00
CA VAL A 42 -2.97 12.39 -0.06
C VAL A 42 -3.32 10.99 0.38
N ILE A 43 -4.62 10.69 0.42
CA ILE A 43 -5.11 9.34 0.74
C ILE A 43 -5.10 8.54 -0.56
N GLU A 44 -4.40 7.41 -0.53
CA GLU A 44 -4.38 6.47 -1.65
C GLU A 44 -5.77 5.86 -1.89
N PRO A 45 -6.09 5.46 -3.13
CA PRO A 45 -7.23 4.60 -3.39
C PRO A 45 -7.12 3.29 -2.61
N ASP A 46 -8.27 2.70 -2.29
CA ASP A 46 -8.34 1.43 -1.58
C ASP A 46 -7.81 0.28 -2.45
N ALA A 47 -6.66 -0.28 -2.05
CA ALA A 47 -5.99 -1.35 -2.79
C ALA A 47 -6.76 -2.67 -2.71
N SER A 48 -7.44 -2.96 -1.59
CA SER A 48 -8.27 -4.15 -1.42
C SER A 48 -9.44 -4.15 -2.40
N ASN A 49 -10.12 -3.02 -2.57
CA ASN A 49 -11.21 -2.86 -3.53
C ASN A 49 -10.71 -2.80 -4.98
N ALA A 50 -9.51 -2.25 -5.22
CA ALA A 50 -8.90 -2.27 -6.54
C ALA A 50 -8.67 -3.69 -7.08
N THR A 51 -8.44 -4.67 -6.20
CA THR A 51 -8.21 -6.08 -6.60
C THR A 51 -9.33 -6.66 -7.45
N TYR A 52 -10.59 -6.30 -7.19
CA TYR A 52 -11.73 -6.79 -7.96
C TYR A 52 -11.68 -6.32 -9.42
N PHE A 53 -11.27 -5.07 -9.65
CA PHE A 53 -11.17 -4.52 -11.01
C PHE A 53 -9.96 -5.07 -11.75
N PHE A 54 -8.83 -5.25 -11.08
CA PHE A 54 -7.66 -5.93 -11.65
C PHE A 54 -7.97 -7.39 -12.00
N ALA A 55 -8.67 -8.10 -11.13
CA ALA A 55 -9.10 -9.47 -11.39
C ALA A 55 -10.07 -9.55 -12.58
N ALA A 56 -11.00 -8.59 -12.70
CA ALA A 56 -11.89 -8.51 -13.85
C ALA A 56 -11.10 -8.32 -15.17
N ALA A 57 -10.11 -7.42 -15.19
CA ALA A 57 -9.24 -7.22 -16.35
C ALA A 57 -8.48 -8.52 -16.71
N ALA A 58 -7.88 -9.17 -15.72
CA ALA A 58 -7.15 -10.42 -15.88
C ALA A 58 -8.04 -11.54 -16.45
N LEU A 59 -9.29 -11.67 -15.98
CA LEU A 59 -10.21 -12.73 -16.40
C LEU A 59 -10.71 -12.57 -17.84
N ILE A 60 -10.93 -11.34 -18.29
CA ILE A 60 -11.51 -11.07 -19.63
C ILE A 60 -10.45 -10.71 -20.68
N GLY A 61 -9.17 -10.68 -20.31
CA GLY A 61 -8.09 -10.16 -21.17
C GLY A 61 -8.22 -8.66 -21.46
N GLY A 62 -8.81 -7.92 -20.52
CA GLY A 62 -9.02 -6.48 -20.60
C GLY A 62 -7.83 -5.69 -20.05
N ARG A 63 -8.07 -4.41 -19.77
CA ARG A 63 -7.09 -3.51 -19.16
C ARG A 63 -7.79 -2.54 -18.21
N VAL A 64 -7.28 -2.43 -16.99
CA VAL A 64 -7.76 -1.48 -15.97
C VAL A 64 -6.58 -0.77 -15.33
N ARG A 65 -6.66 0.56 -15.31
CA ARG A 65 -5.72 1.44 -14.58
C ARG A 65 -6.39 2.03 -13.36
N VAL A 66 -5.73 1.94 -12.21
CA VAL A 66 -6.13 2.63 -10.98
C VAL A 66 -5.17 3.79 -10.73
N PRO A 67 -5.61 5.05 -10.96
CA PRO A 67 -4.77 6.22 -10.73
C PRO A 67 -4.58 6.46 -9.23
N TYR A 68 -3.43 7.03 -8.86
CA TYR A 68 -2.98 7.35 -7.50
C TYR A 68 -2.75 6.16 -6.57
N LEU A 69 -2.89 4.93 -7.07
CA LEU A 69 -2.38 3.73 -6.41
C LEU A 69 -1.03 3.40 -7.03
N SER A 70 0.06 3.53 -6.29
CA SER A 70 1.42 3.28 -6.81
C SER A 70 1.97 1.95 -6.32
N ALA A 71 3.07 1.50 -6.92
CA ALA A 71 3.82 0.33 -6.45
C ALA A 71 4.45 0.54 -5.05
N ASP A 72 4.66 1.80 -4.64
CA ASP A 72 5.18 2.17 -3.32
C ASP A 72 4.08 2.33 -2.26
N SER A 73 2.84 1.94 -2.60
CA SER A 73 1.67 1.97 -1.72
C SER A 73 1.97 1.39 -0.34
N LEU A 74 1.45 2.06 0.70
CA LEU A 74 1.54 1.56 2.08
C LEU A 74 0.63 0.33 2.30
N GLN A 75 -0.34 0.13 1.44
CA GLN A 75 -1.30 -0.96 1.51
C GLN A 75 -0.70 -2.24 0.93
N GLY A 76 -0.67 -3.31 1.74
CA GLY A 76 -0.12 -4.61 1.32
C GLY A 76 -0.82 -5.21 0.11
N ASP A 77 -2.12 -4.94 -0.05
CA ASP A 77 -2.97 -5.49 -1.12
C ASP A 77 -2.61 -4.91 -2.50
N ALA A 78 -1.86 -3.81 -2.58
CA ALA A 78 -1.32 -3.30 -3.83
C ALA A 78 -0.41 -4.33 -4.54
N ARG A 79 0.17 -5.27 -3.78
CA ARG A 79 0.97 -6.39 -4.31
C ARG A 79 0.14 -7.49 -4.99
N PHE A 80 -1.18 -7.36 -5.00
CA PHE A 80 -2.04 -8.30 -5.73
C PHE A 80 -1.68 -8.36 -7.23
N VAL A 81 -1.23 -7.24 -7.82
CA VAL A 81 -0.77 -7.21 -9.21
C VAL A 81 0.43 -8.13 -9.45
N ASP A 82 1.29 -8.37 -8.45
CA ASP A 82 2.42 -9.31 -8.56
C ASP A 82 1.93 -10.76 -8.68
N VAL A 83 0.78 -11.07 -8.08
CA VAL A 83 0.13 -12.39 -8.23
C VAL A 83 -0.42 -12.54 -9.64
N LEU A 84 -1.10 -11.51 -10.17
CA LEU A 84 -1.66 -11.53 -11.52
C LEU A 84 -0.55 -11.62 -12.59
N GLU A 85 0.56 -10.91 -12.40
CA GLU A 85 1.74 -11.02 -13.28
C GLU A 85 2.28 -12.46 -13.31
N ARG A 86 2.38 -13.12 -12.14
CA ARG A 86 2.77 -14.54 -12.06
C ARG A 86 1.76 -15.49 -12.69
N MET A 87 0.51 -15.07 -12.83
CA MET A 87 -0.53 -15.80 -13.57
C MET A 87 -0.50 -15.53 -15.08
N GLY A 88 0.40 -14.65 -15.55
CA GLY A 88 0.61 -14.36 -16.97
C GLY A 88 -0.03 -13.06 -17.45
N CYS A 89 -0.61 -12.24 -16.57
CA CYS A 89 -1.11 -10.91 -16.93
C CYS A 89 0.04 -9.94 -17.21
N GLN A 90 -0.19 -8.96 -18.09
CA GLN A 90 0.72 -7.83 -18.24
C GLN A 90 0.42 -6.81 -17.15
N VAL A 91 1.45 -6.36 -16.43
CA VAL A 91 1.28 -5.39 -15.35
C VAL A 91 2.19 -4.20 -15.59
N GLU A 92 1.61 -3.00 -15.57
CA GLU A 92 2.36 -1.75 -15.63
C GLU A 92 2.33 -1.08 -14.25
N ARG A 93 3.52 -0.74 -13.75
CA ARG A 93 3.72 -0.09 -12.46
C ARG A 93 4.36 1.26 -12.68
N ALA A 94 3.65 2.33 -12.33
CA ALA A 94 4.15 3.69 -12.41
C ALA A 94 4.13 4.36 -11.02
N ALA A 95 4.81 5.50 -10.92
CA ALA A 95 4.88 6.28 -9.67
C ALA A 95 3.49 6.74 -9.17
N ASN A 96 2.49 6.79 -10.05
CA ASN A 96 1.16 7.29 -9.74
C ASN A 96 0.01 6.41 -10.26
N TYR A 97 0.27 5.18 -10.71
CA TYR A 97 -0.78 4.22 -11.03
C TYR A 97 -0.28 2.77 -11.05
N LEU A 98 -1.24 1.85 -10.92
CA LEU A 98 -1.10 0.45 -11.26
C LEU A 98 -2.08 0.13 -12.39
N GLU A 99 -1.63 -0.68 -13.34
CA GLU A 99 -2.46 -1.17 -14.45
C GLU A 99 -2.23 -2.68 -14.63
N VAL A 100 -3.34 -3.39 -14.86
CA VAL A 100 -3.39 -4.82 -15.22
C VAL A 100 -4.26 -4.98 -16.44
#